data_AF-A0A223P4F5-F1
#
_entry.id   AF-A0A223P4F5-F1
#
_cell.length_a   1.000
_cell.length_b   1.000
_cell.length_c   1.000
_cell.angle_alpha   90.00
_cell.angle_beta   90.00
_cell.angle_gamma   90.00
#
_symmetry.space_group_name_H-M   'P 1'
#
loop_
_entity.id
_entity.type
_entity.pdbx_description
1 polymer ?
#
loop_
_entity_poly.entity_id
_entity_poly.type
_entity_poly.pdbx_seq_one_letter_code
_entity_poly.pdbx_strand_id
1 'polypeptide(L)'
;MKKQISIAVLVAFCMCLAPAFGAELPRNQGLREEVVMIPSGTGIFSVNLETTIYRPPGDGPFPLLIMNHGKAPGIPAFQPRDRGISISNEFVRRGYAVIIPMRKGFSKSGGLYVDGGCNIGGNGDAQADDVQAALDYAIRQPWVDKDNVIIMGQSHGGLTTMAFGARNPLHVKALLNFAGGLRYDMLGCGWKLALIDAFERYGRTTHIPSLWFYGENDSYFNPELVRKMHEAYIRSGADARLIAYGPFKNDAHGMSGSRDGVAIWWPETEALLKRLGLPTEKTVVLADELPKTDFAKLEDSAAVPYLNQKNREHYEVFLKLALPRAFAISSSGATGWAWTGENTTERALLQCQKYSKDTCRLYAIDQNVVWIDDKENKGDKSAALH
;
A
#
# COMPACT_ATOMS: atom_id res chain seq x y z
N MET A 1 42.73 -40.37 -50.63
CA MET A 1 41.87 -40.14 -49.44
C MET A 1 42.32 -38.86 -48.73
N LYS A 2 41.69 -37.72 -49.02
CA LYS A 2 41.97 -36.43 -48.36
C LYS A 2 41.00 -36.28 -47.18
N LYS A 3 41.51 -36.21 -45.95
CA LYS A 3 40.71 -35.90 -44.74
C LYS A 3 40.47 -34.39 -44.70
N GLN A 4 39.21 -33.97 -44.88
CA GLN A 4 38.75 -32.63 -44.51
C GLN A 4 38.57 -32.58 -42.99
N ILE A 5 39.23 -31.64 -42.33
CA ILE A 5 39.01 -31.28 -40.93
C ILE A 5 37.98 -30.14 -40.95
N SER A 6 36.74 -30.44 -40.55
CA SER A 6 35.72 -29.42 -40.34
C SER A 6 35.92 -28.79 -38.96
N ILE A 7 36.29 -27.52 -38.93
CA ILE A 7 36.33 -26.69 -37.73
C ILE A 7 34.88 -26.33 -37.37
N ALA A 8 34.37 -26.88 -36.27
CA ALA A 8 33.11 -26.46 -35.68
C ALA A 8 33.33 -25.15 -34.91
N VAL A 9 32.80 -24.04 -35.43
CA VAL A 9 32.75 -22.76 -34.71
C VAL A 9 31.64 -22.86 -33.67
N LEU A 10 32.02 -23.02 -32.40
CA LEU A 10 31.10 -22.89 -31.27
C LEU A 10 30.79 -21.39 -31.10
N VAL A 11 29.63 -20.94 -31.57
CA VAL A 11 29.10 -19.61 -31.23
C VAL A 11 28.58 -19.70 -29.79
N ALA A 12 29.41 -19.27 -28.84
CA ALA A 12 28.98 -19.09 -27.46
C ALA A 12 28.00 -17.92 -27.41
N PHE A 13 26.70 -18.22 -27.31
CA PHE A 13 25.66 -17.23 -27.06
C PHE A 13 25.81 -16.74 -25.62
N CYS A 14 26.56 -15.65 -25.44
CA CYS A 14 26.67 -14.97 -24.15
C CYS A 14 25.30 -14.32 -23.87
N MET A 15 24.41 -15.05 -23.18
CA MET A 15 23.24 -14.45 -22.53
C MET A 15 23.78 -13.51 -21.45
N CYS A 16 23.95 -12.24 -21.80
CA CYS A 16 24.01 -11.18 -20.82
C CYS A 16 22.68 -11.18 -20.06
N LEU A 17 22.66 -11.88 -18.92
CA LEU A 17 21.69 -11.65 -17.86
C LEU A 17 21.96 -10.24 -17.32
N ALA A 18 21.41 -9.23 -17.99
CA ALA A 18 21.24 -7.93 -17.37
C ALA A 18 20.41 -8.18 -16.09
N PRO A 19 20.81 -7.61 -14.93
CA PRO A 19 19.95 -7.64 -13.77
C PRO A 19 18.63 -7.01 -14.18
N ALA A 20 17.55 -7.79 -14.09
CA ALA A 20 16.21 -7.26 -14.26
C ALA A 20 15.97 -6.27 -13.12
N PHE A 21 16.33 -5.00 -13.33
CA PHE A 21 15.72 -3.90 -12.60
C PHE A 21 14.22 -4.08 -12.79
N GLY A 22 13.53 -4.49 -11.73
CA GLY A 22 12.10 -4.76 -11.79
C GLY A 22 11.40 -3.55 -12.40
N ALA A 23 10.81 -3.73 -13.59
CA ALA A 23 10.05 -2.67 -14.23
C ALA A 23 9.02 -2.14 -13.24
N GLU A 24 8.94 -0.81 -13.11
CA GLU A 24 7.95 -0.19 -12.24
C GLU A 24 6.55 -0.68 -12.64
N LEU A 25 5.77 -1.08 -11.64
CA LEU A 25 4.42 -1.56 -11.87
C LEU A 25 3.59 -0.42 -12.50
N PRO A 26 2.73 -0.72 -13.49
CA PRO A 26 1.80 0.28 -14.01
C PRO A 26 0.99 0.94 -12.90
N ARG A 27 0.57 2.19 -13.11
CA ARG A 27 -0.24 2.94 -12.14
C ARG A 27 -1.62 2.30 -11.98
N ASN A 28 -2.13 2.25 -10.75
CA ASN A 28 -3.48 1.81 -10.43
C ASN A 28 -4.48 2.90 -10.80
N GLN A 29 -5.09 2.76 -11.97
CA GLN A 29 -6.08 3.71 -12.45
C GLN A 29 -7.34 3.73 -11.57
N GLY A 30 -7.73 2.60 -10.98
CA GLY A 30 -8.90 2.49 -10.09
C GLY A 30 -8.76 3.29 -8.79
N LEU A 31 -7.53 3.54 -8.34
CA LEU A 31 -7.21 4.39 -7.20
C LEU A 31 -6.68 5.78 -7.59
N ARG A 32 -6.71 6.11 -8.89
CA ARG A 32 -6.11 7.33 -9.45
C ARG A 32 -4.66 7.52 -8.96
N GLU A 33 -3.86 6.45 -9.01
CA GLU A 33 -2.48 6.45 -8.52
C GLU A 33 -1.63 7.47 -9.27
N GLU A 34 -0.97 8.32 -8.49
CA GLU A 34 0.07 9.23 -8.94
C GLU A 34 1.36 8.96 -8.19
N VAL A 35 2.48 9.18 -8.89
CA VAL A 35 3.81 9.13 -8.29
C VAL A 35 4.43 10.48 -8.54
N VAL A 36 4.76 11.18 -7.45
CA VAL A 36 5.37 12.51 -7.46
C VAL A 36 6.65 12.50 -6.64
N MET A 37 7.54 13.42 -6.96
CA MET A 37 8.75 13.66 -6.18
C MET A 37 8.51 14.89 -5.31
N ILE A 38 8.42 14.72 -3.98
CA ILE A 38 8.16 15.84 -3.05
C ILE A 38 9.46 16.27 -2.37
N PRO A 39 9.69 17.58 -2.12
CA PRO A 39 10.88 18.03 -1.43
C PRO A 39 10.84 17.68 0.07
N SER A 40 11.98 17.28 0.62
CA SER A 40 12.20 17.06 2.05
C SER A 40 13.52 17.72 2.48
N GLY A 41 13.46 18.56 3.51
CA GLY A 41 14.54 19.45 3.93
C GLY A 41 14.49 20.83 3.27
N THR A 42 15.53 21.63 3.50
CA THR A 42 15.58 23.03 3.04
C THR A 42 16.91 23.35 2.37
N GLY A 43 16.89 24.25 1.38
CA GLY A 43 18.09 24.74 0.71
C GLY A 43 18.89 23.65 0.00
N ILE A 44 20.22 23.73 0.06
CA ILE A 44 21.14 22.81 -0.62
C ILE A 44 21.10 21.36 -0.10
N PHE A 45 20.46 21.13 1.06
CA PHE A 45 20.28 19.80 1.65
C PHE A 45 18.91 19.19 1.34
N SER A 46 18.07 19.88 0.55
CA SER A 46 16.79 19.36 0.11
C SER A 46 17.00 18.13 -0.78
N VAL A 47 16.28 17.05 -0.46
CA VAL A 47 16.21 15.86 -1.31
C VAL A 47 14.76 15.65 -1.74
N ASN A 48 14.56 14.85 -2.78
CA ASN A 48 13.23 14.52 -3.27
C ASN A 48 12.83 13.12 -2.82
N LEU A 49 11.63 13.00 -2.26
CA LEU A 49 11.04 11.73 -1.83
C LEU A 49 10.07 11.22 -2.90
N GLU A 50 10.29 10.00 -3.38
CA GLU A 50 9.35 9.30 -4.25
C GLU A 50 8.08 9.00 -3.44
N THR A 51 6.95 9.57 -3.87
CA THR A 51 5.71 9.56 -3.09
C THR A 51 4.55 9.06 -3.93
N THR A 52 3.87 8.04 -3.45
CA THR A 52 2.64 7.53 -4.04
C THR A 52 1.45 8.31 -3.49
N ILE A 53 0.52 8.71 -4.36
CA ILE A 53 -0.72 9.38 -3.99
C ILE A 53 -1.89 8.59 -4.61
N TYR A 54 -2.89 8.28 -3.79
CA TYR A 54 -4.19 7.78 -4.25
C TYR A 54 -5.27 8.80 -3.90
N ARG A 55 -6.24 8.95 -4.81
CA ARG A 55 -7.32 9.93 -4.64
C ARG A 55 -8.67 9.31 -4.95
N PRO A 56 -9.70 9.59 -4.12
CA PRO A 56 -11.08 9.34 -4.48
C PRO A 56 -11.46 10.08 -5.77
N PRO A 57 -12.50 9.67 -6.50
CA PRO A 57 -13.10 10.48 -7.56
C PRO A 57 -13.54 11.87 -7.05
N GLY A 58 -13.47 12.88 -7.92
CA GLY A 58 -13.79 14.28 -7.59
C GLY A 58 -12.57 15.16 -7.32
N ASP A 59 -12.85 16.39 -6.88
CA ASP A 59 -11.85 17.46 -6.72
C ASP A 59 -11.46 17.72 -5.25
N GLY A 60 -12.12 17.07 -4.30
CA GLY A 60 -11.91 17.25 -2.86
C GLY A 60 -12.72 18.42 -2.27
N PRO A 61 -12.34 18.95 -1.09
CA PRO A 61 -11.20 18.53 -0.29
C PRO A 61 -11.43 17.15 0.35
N PHE A 62 -10.41 16.29 0.37
CA PHE A 62 -10.46 14.95 0.93
C PHE A 62 -9.72 14.89 2.27
N PRO A 63 -10.27 14.26 3.32
CA PRO A 63 -9.48 13.93 4.49
C PRO A 63 -8.28 13.05 4.08
N LEU A 64 -7.21 13.11 4.86
CA LEU A 64 -5.92 12.57 4.44
C LEU A 64 -5.47 11.43 5.35
N LEU A 65 -4.98 10.36 4.73
CA LEU A 65 -4.10 9.39 5.37
C LEU A 65 -2.68 9.57 4.85
N ILE A 66 -1.71 9.72 5.75
CA ILE A 66 -0.28 9.52 5.42
C ILE A 66 0.15 8.17 5.98
N MET A 67 0.54 7.25 5.09
CA MET A 67 0.95 5.89 5.44
C MET A 67 2.46 5.72 5.32
N ASN A 68 3.07 5.29 6.42
CA ASN A 68 4.50 5.06 6.55
C ASN A 68 4.84 3.59 6.30
N HIS A 69 5.68 3.34 5.29
CA HIS A 69 6.13 1.99 4.94
C HIS A 69 7.05 1.37 5.99
N GLY A 70 7.10 0.04 6.02
CA GLY A 70 8.06 -0.74 6.82
C GLY A 70 9.47 -0.74 6.23
N LYS A 71 10.32 -1.66 6.68
CA LYS A 71 11.66 -1.87 6.12
C LYS A 71 11.90 -3.36 5.97
N ALA A 72 12.20 -3.80 4.76
CA ALA A 72 12.66 -5.17 4.51
C ALA A 72 14.17 -5.31 4.79
N PRO A 73 14.70 -6.53 4.97
CA PRO A 73 16.13 -6.77 4.95
C PRO A 73 16.79 -6.31 3.64
N GLY A 74 18.08 -6.00 3.69
CA GLY A 74 18.85 -5.55 2.52
C GLY A 74 18.99 -4.03 2.42
N ILE A 75 19.51 -3.57 1.28
CA ILE A 75 19.82 -2.15 1.04
C ILE A 75 18.52 -1.37 0.78
N PRO A 76 18.18 -0.34 1.58
CA PRO A 76 16.94 0.45 1.43
C PRO A 76 16.70 1.00 0.01
N ALA A 77 17.76 1.47 -0.66
CA ALA A 77 17.67 2.04 -2.01
C ALA A 77 17.24 1.03 -3.09
N PHE A 78 17.38 -0.28 -2.82
CA PHE A 78 16.93 -1.34 -3.75
C PHE A 78 15.58 -1.94 -3.36
N GLN A 79 14.95 -1.45 -2.28
CA GLN A 79 13.60 -1.87 -1.94
C GLN A 79 12.60 -1.24 -2.92
N PRO A 80 11.59 -2.00 -3.36
CA PRO A 80 10.55 -1.45 -4.22
C PRO A 80 9.77 -0.37 -3.49
N ARG A 81 9.17 0.54 -4.26
CA ARG A 81 8.21 1.51 -3.74
C ARG A 81 7.04 0.79 -3.05
N ASP A 82 6.74 1.20 -1.84
CA ASP A 82 5.55 0.76 -1.12
C ASP A 82 4.31 1.41 -1.74
N ARG A 83 3.26 0.60 -1.92
CA ARG A 83 2.00 0.99 -2.53
C ARG A 83 0.82 0.85 -1.58
N GLY A 84 0.97 0.19 -0.42
CA GLY A 84 -0.05 0.10 0.64
C GLY A 84 -1.47 -0.22 0.17
N ILE A 85 -1.65 -1.06 -0.85
CA ILE A 85 -2.90 -1.14 -1.62
C ILE A 85 -4.11 -1.53 -0.76
N SER A 86 -3.99 -2.57 0.06
CA SER A 86 -5.11 -3.06 0.89
C SER A 86 -5.62 -1.97 1.85
N ILE A 87 -4.70 -1.22 2.45
CA ILE A 87 -5.00 -0.10 3.34
C ILE A 87 -5.58 1.06 2.54
N SER A 88 -4.94 1.41 1.42
CA SER A 88 -5.36 2.50 0.55
C SER A 88 -6.78 2.28 0.03
N ASN A 89 -7.15 1.05 -0.31
CA ASN A 89 -8.51 0.70 -0.69
C ASN A 89 -9.52 1.02 0.42
N GLU A 90 -9.25 0.69 1.68
CA GLU A 90 -10.19 0.97 2.79
C GLU A 90 -10.38 2.47 3.06
N PHE A 91 -9.34 3.27 2.89
CA PHE A 91 -9.41 4.72 3.10
C PHE A 91 -10.00 5.44 1.87
N VAL A 92 -9.56 5.11 0.66
CA VAL A 92 -10.09 5.72 -0.59
C VAL A 92 -11.57 5.41 -0.75
N ARG A 93 -12.03 4.19 -0.42
CA ARG A 93 -13.46 3.86 -0.52
C ARG A 93 -14.35 4.70 0.41
N ARG A 94 -13.75 5.37 1.40
CA ARG A 94 -14.41 6.21 2.41
C ARG A 94 -14.11 7.69 2.21
N GLY A 95 -13.59 8.05 1.04
CA GLY A 95 -13.37 9.43 0.63
C GLY A 95 -12.04 10.02 1.09
N TYR A 96 -11.09 9.23 1.59
CA TYR A 96 -9.77 9.74 1.95
C TYR A 96 -8.81 9.74 0.76
N ALA A 97 -8.02 10.80 0.64
CA ALA A 97 -6.77 10.73 -0.11
C ALA A 97 -5.72 9.99 0.73
N VAL A 98 -4.82 9.26 0.07
CA VAL A 98 -3.76 8.50 0.74
C VAL A 98 -2.41 8.89 0.14
N ILE A 99 -1.45 9.23 0.99
CA ILE A 99 -0.09 9.59 0.60
C ILE A 99 0.89 8.62 1.28
N ILE A 100 1.78 8.04 0.48
CA ILE A 100 2.78 7.07 0.93
C ILE A 100 4.16 7.58 0.49
N PRO A 101 4.85 8.35 1.34
CA PRO A 101 6.19 8.83 1.03
C PRO A 101 7.21 7.70 1.26
N MET A 102 8.04 7.41 0.25
CA MET A 102 9.26 6.64 0.48
C MET A 102 10.27 7.52 1.20
N ARG A 103 10.65 7.16 2.41
CA ARG A 103 11.57 7.96 3.25
C ARG A 103 12.97 8.05 2.62
N LYS A 104 13.81 8.98 3.09
CA LYS A 104 15.16 9.21 2.54
C LYS A 104 15.95 7.91 2.42
N GLY A 105 16.61 7.74 1.26
CA GLY A 105 17.42 6.58 0.95
C GLY A 105 16.65 5.28 0.65
N PHE A 106 15.32 5.30 0.61
CA PHE A 106 14.52 4.16 0.13
C PHE A 106 14.09 4.33 -1.32
N SER A 107 14.05 3.21 -2.05
CA SER A 107 13.62 3.18 -3.45
C SER A 107 14.27 4.29 -4.28
N LYS A 108 13.50 5.12 -5.00
CA LYS A 108 14.04 6.25 -5.77
C LYS A 108 14.11 7.57 -5.00
N SER A 109 13.83 7.57 -3.70
CA SER A 109 14.02 8.77 -2.86
C SER A 109 15.50 9.11 -2.72
N GLY A 110 15.81 10.39 -2.81
CA GLY A 110 17.15 10.91 -2.58
C GLY A 110 17.59 10.80 -1.11
N GLY A 111 18.84 11.20 -0.86
CA GLY A 111 19.44 11.18 0.47
C GLY A 111 19.89 9.79 0.91
N LEU A 112 20.23 9.67 2.19
CA LEU A 112 20.70 8.44 2.81
C LEU A 112 19.74 8.02 3.92
N TYR A 113 19.53 6.72 4.02
CA TYR A 113 18.80 6.15 5.14
C TYR A 113 19.63 6.27 6.43
N VAL A 114 19.00 6.81 7.48
CA VAL A 114 19.60 6.93 8.82
C VAL A 114 19.21 5.71 9.64
N ASP A 115 20.18 4.85 9.95
CA ASP A 115 19.94 3.61 10.68
C ASP A 115 19.84 3.79 12.20
N GLY A 116 20.52 4.79 12.77
CA GLY A 116 20.45 5.10 14.21
C GLY A 116 21.15 4.09 15.14
N GLY A 117 21.60 2.94 14.64
CA GLY A 117 22.31 1.94 15.45
C GLY A 117 21.49 1.44 16.63
N CYS A 118 22.08 1.34 17.82
CA CYS A 118 21.33 0.99 19.04
C CYS A 118 20.31 2.06 19.47
N ASN A 119 20.33 3.28 18.89
CA ASN A 119 19.38 4.34 19.20
C ASN A 119 18.10 4.21 18.35
N ILE A 120 17.25 3.26 18.73
CA ILE A 120 15.95 3.00 18.09
C ILE A 120 15.06 4.25 18.09
N GLY A 121 15.11 5.01 19.19
CA GLY A 121 14.41 6.29 19.32
C GLY A 121 14.84 7.31 18.28
N GLY A 122 16.13 7.63 18.25
CA GLY A 122 16.69 8.57 17.29
C GLY A 122 16.50 8.14 15.83
N ASN A 123 16.44 6.83 15.55
CA ASN A 123 16.02 6.35 14.23
C ASN A 123 14.59 6.80 13.91
N GLY A 124 13.62 6.49 14.79
CA GLY A 124 12.23 6.91 14.59
C GLY A 124 12.09 8.42 14.40
N ASP A 125 12.80 9.19 15.22
CA ASP A 125 12.85 10.65 15.13
C ASP A 125 13.40 11.12 13.77
N ALA A 126 14.51 10.57 13.28
CA ALA A 126 15.07 10.94 11.97
C ALA A 126 14.13 10.58 10.80
N GLN A 127 13.41 9.47 10.90
CA GLN A 127 12.42 9.07 9.88
C GLN A 127 11.18 9.99 9.90
N ALA A 128 10.81 10.53 11.05
CA ALA A 128 9.65 11.42 11.20
C ALA A 128 9.82 12.77 10.49
N ASP A 129 11.04 13.18 10.15
CA ASP A 129 11.31 14.37 9.34
C ASP A 129 10.74 14.26 7.93
N ASP A 130 10.76 13.05 7.34
CA ASP A 130 10.18 12.81 6.02
C ASP A 130 8.65 12.78 6.05
N VAL A 131 8.07 12.38 7.19
CA VAL A 131 6.62 12.45 7.41
C VAL A 131 6.17 13.91 7.53
N GLN A 132 6.95 14.74 8.22
CA GLN A 132 6.70 16.19 8.28
C GLN A 132 6.73 16.81 6.87
N ALA A 133 7.73 16.47 6.05
CA ALA A 133 7.80 16.96 4.67
C ALA A 133 6.59 16.54 3.83
N ALA A 134 6.13 15.29 3.99
CA ALA A 134 4.93 14.81 3.34
C ALA A 134 3.66 15.55 3.80
N LEU A 135 3.53 15.82 5.11
CA LEU A 135 2.42 16.62 5.64
C LEU A 135 2.47 18.05 5.08
N ASP A 136 3.62 18.71 5.12
CA ASP A 136 3.81 20.08 4.63
C ASP A 136 3.50 20.23 3.14
N TYR A 137 3.85 19.22 2.34
CA TYR A 137 3.46 19.14 0.94
C TYR A 137 1.95 18.95 0.78
N ALA A 138 1.36 18.03 1.54
CA ALA A 138 -0.04 17.64 1.41
C ALA A 138 -1.00 18.78 1.76
N ILE A 139 -0.76 19.49 2.87
CA ILE A 139 -1.65 20.58 3.32
C ILE A 139 -1.66 21.80 2.41
N ARG A 140 -0.74 21.87 1.43
CA ARG A 140 -0.70 22.92 0.39
C ARG A 140 -1.50 22.55 -0.85
N GLN A 141 -1.98 21.31 -0.94
CA GLN A 141 -2.76 20.85 -2.09
C GLN A 141 -4.22 21.28 -1.92
N PRO A 142 -4.87 21.86 -2.96
CA PRO A 142 -6.24 22.36 -2.84
C PRO A 142 -7.28 21.25 -2.64
N TRP A 143 -6.93 20.00 -2.98
CA TRP A 143 -7.78 18.83 -2.85
C TRP A 143 -7.63 18.12 -1.50
N VAL A 144 -6.80 18.62 -0.57
CA VAL A 144 -6.65 18.05 0.78
C VAL A 144 -7.48 18.85 1.78
N ASP A 145 -8.31 18.14 2.54
CA ASP A 145 -8.87 18.65 3.79
C ASP A 145 -7.79 18.59 4.86
N LYS A 146 -7.09 19.72 5.02
CA LYS A 146 -5.95 19.81 5.90
C LYS A 146 -6.31 19.55 7.36
N ASP A 147 -7.56 19.73 7.80
CA ASP A 147 -7.95 19.62 9.22
C ASP A 147 -8.31 18.19 9.65
N ASN A 148 -8.30 17.24 8.70
CA ASN A 148 -8.69 15.86 8.92
C ASN A 148 -7.59 14.91 8.46
N VAL A 149 -6.45 14.90 9.18
CA VAL A 149 -5.29 14.07 8.88
C VAL A 149 -5.14 12.90 9.86
N ILE A 150 -4.87 11.72 9.32
CA ILE A 150 -4.49 10.51 10.05
C ILE A 150 -3.08 10.12 9.63
N ILE A 151 -2.25 9.70 10.59
CA ILE A 151 -0.94 9.13 10.33
C ILE A 151 -0.96 7.66 10.69
N MET A 152 -0.47 6.82 9.79
CA MET A 152 -0.44 5.37 9.97
C MET A 152 0.93 4.82 9.60
N GLY A 153 1.29 3.68 10.17
CA GLY A 153 2.46 2.95 9.69
C GLY A 153 2.49 1.49 10.11
N GLN A 154 3.26 0.72 9.34
CA GLN A 154 3.50 -0.70 9.59
C GLN A 154 4.97 -0.95 9.92
N SER A 155 5.27 -1.82 10.89
CA SER A 155 6.64 -2.19 11.27
C SER A 155 7.50 -0.96 11.58
N HIS A 156 8.60 -0.77 10.86
CA HIS A 156 9.43 0.42 10.97
C HIS A 156 8.64 1.73 10.79
N GLY A 157 7.66 1.75 9.88
CA GLY A 157 6.76 2.89 9.71
C GLY A 157 5.82 3.11 10.90
N GLY A 158 5.50 2.07 11.67
CA GLY A 158 4.75 2.20 12.93
C GLY A 158 5.58 2.93 13.99
N LEU A 159 6.87 2.59 14.14
CA LEU A 159 7.81 3.35 14.98
C LEU A 159 7.87 4.82 14.55
N THR A 160 8.01 5.07 13.25
CA THR A 160 8.05 6.44 12.68
C THR A 160 6.75 7.20 12.95
N THR A 161 5.60 6.54 12.84
CA THR A 161 4.27 7.13 13.12
C THR A 161 4.18 7.60 14.56
N MET A 162 4.65 6.80 15.51
CA MET A 162 4.64 7.16 16.93
C MET A 162 5.64 8.29 17.24
N ALA A 163 6.82 8.27 16.61
CA ALA A 163 7.82 9.34 16.74
C ALA A 163 7.30 10.67 16.17
N PHE A 164 6.61 10.64 15.02
CA PHE A 164 6.00 11.82 14.42
C PHE A 164 4.87 12.36 15.28
N GLY A 165 4.00 11.50 15.80
CA GLY A 165 2.91 11.88 16.70
C GLY A 165 3.38 12.57 17.98
N ALA A 166 4.55 12.17 18.51
CA ALA A 166 5.17 12.80 19.67
C ALA A 166 5.52 14.29 19.48
N ARG A 167 5.54 14.78 18.22
CA ARG A 167 5.76 16.20 17.87
C ARG A 167 4.47 17.04 17.94
N ASN A 168 3.31 16.42 18.15
CA ASN A 168 1.99 17.06 18.09
C ASN A 168 1.78 17.93 16.84
N PRO A 169 2.02 17.39 15.62
CA PRO A 169 1.82 18.15 14.39
C PRO A 169 0.37 18.67 14.31
N LEU A 170 0.24 19.91 13.85
CA LEU A 170 -1.08 20.50 13.61
C LEU A 170 -1.87 19.64 12.63
N HIS A 171 -3.19 19.64 12.83
CA HIS A 171 -4.19 18.94 12.02
C HIS A 171 -4.22 17.40 12.06
N VAL A 172 -3.26 16.76 12.72
CA VAL A 172 -3.30 15.30 12.90
C VAL A 172 -4.24 14.94 14.04
N LYS A 173 -5.24 14.10 13.73
CA LYS A 173 -6.30 13.69 14.67
C LYS A 173 -6.09 12.31 15.29
N ALA A 174 -5.38 11.41 14.61
CA ALA A 174 -5.19 10.04 15.06
C ALA A 174 -3.89 9.42 14.55
N LEU A 175 -3.35 8.48 15.33
CA LEU A 175 -2.23 7.63 14.96
C LEU A 175 -2.68 6.16 14.89
N LEU A 176 -2.35 5.46 13.80
CA LEU A 176 -2.61 4.03 13.65
C LEU A 176 -1.29 3.26 13.54
N ASN A 177 -1.00 2.45 14.56
CA ASN A 177 0.26 1.74 14.70
C ASN A 177 0.06 0.23 14.47
N PHE A 178 0.55 -0.28 13.34
CA PHE A 178 0.43 -1.69 12.97
C PHE A 178 1.76 -2.42 13.13
N ALA A 179 1.84 -3.34 14.09
CA ALA A 179 3.04 -4.08 14.39
C ALA A 179 4.30 -3.18 14.46
N GLY A 180 4.17 -1.97 15.02
CA GLY A 180 5.20 -0.95 14.90
C GLY A 180 6.40 -1.18 15.80
N GLY A 181 7.59 -0.99 15.22
CA GLY A 181 8.85 -1.10 15.94
C GLY A 181 10.02 -1.21 14.98
N LEU A 182 11.22 -1.35 15.54
CA LEU A 182 12.43 -1.63 14.78
C LEU A 182 13.25 -2.68 15.54
N ARG A 183 13.41 -3.85 14.93
CA ARG A 183 14.30 -4.89 15.42
C ARG A 183 15.72 -4.59 14.95
N TYR A 184 16.69 -4.64 15.88
CA TYR A 184 18.09 -4.35 15.59
C TYR A 184 19.02 -5.31 16.34
N ASP A 185 19.38 -6.42 15.69
CA ASP A 185 20.12 -7.53 16.32
C ASP A 185 21.64 -7.37 16.26
N MET A 186 22.17 -6.15 16.39
CA MET A 186 23.62 -5.96 16.52
C MET A 186 24.08 -6.37 17.93
N LEU A 187 25.18 -7.13 18.01
CA LEU A 187 25.74 -7.59 19.28
C LEU A 187 26.00 -6.39 20.21
N GLY A 188 25.50 -6.47 21.44
CA GLY A 188 25.61 -5.39 22.45
C GLY A 188 24.47 -4.37 22.41
N CYS A 189 23.61 -4.35 21.38
CA CYS A 189 22.40 -3.53 21.40
C CYS A 189 21.26 -4.26 22.13
N GLY A 190 20.83 -3.71 23.27
CA GLY A 190 19.61 -4.14 23.96
C GLY A 190 18.34 -3.63 23.26
N TRP A 191 18.12 -3.98 21.99
CA TRP A 191 17.10 -3.33 21.14
C TRP A 191 15.68 -3.39 21.70
N LYS A 192 15.32 -4.45 22.43
CA LYS A 192 14.01 -4.57 23.08
C LYS A 192 13.80 -3.49 24.14
N LEU A 193 14.82 -3.23 24.96
CA LEU A 193 14.78 -2.16 25.96
C LEU A 193 14.80 -0.80 25.27
N ALA A 194 15.69 -0.59 24.30
CA ALA A 194 15.73 0.65 23.53
C ALA A 194 14.41 0.96 22.80
N LEU A 195 13.69 -0.07 22.36
CA LEU A 195 12.36 0.06 21.77
C LEU A 195 11.30 0.45 22.81
N ILE A 196 11.31 -0.17 23.99
CA ILE A 196 10.41 0.23 25.10
C ILE A 196 10.69 1.68 25.49
N ASP A 197 11.96 2.06 25.69
CA ASP A 197 12.37 3.43 26.02
C ASP A 197 11.97 4.42 24.91
N ALA A 198 12.05 4.02 23.65
CA ALA A 198 11.63 4.87 22.54
C ALA A 198 10.14 5.20 22.63
N PHE A 199 9.29 4.20 22.84
CA PHE A 199 7.86 4.40 22.99
C PHE A 199 7.52 5.14 24.29
N GLU A 200 8.19 4.88 25.40
CA GLU A 200 8.02 5.67 26.63
C GLU A 200 8.25 7.17 26.36
N ARG A 201 9.37 7.53 25.72
CA ARG A 201 9.67 8.93 25.37
C ARG A 201 8.60 9.56 24.48
N TYR A 202 8.13 8.85 23.46
CA TYR A 202 7.08 9.35 22.58
C TYR A 202 5.76 9.56 23.33
N GLY A 203 5.44 8.65 24.26
CA GLY A 203 4.26 8.74 25.11
C GLY A 203 4.26 9.95 26.04
N ARG A 204 5.44 10.43 26.47
CA ARG A 204 5.56 11.61 27.36
C ARG A 204 5.12 12.92 26.71
N THR A 205 5.17 13.02 25.39
CA THR A 205 4.93 14.30 24.69
C THR A 205 3.72 14.30 23.79
N THR A 206 3.29 13.15 23.26
CA THR A 206 2.10 13.08 22.39
C THR A 206 0.81 13.45 23.13
N HIS A 207 -0.09 14.10 22.41
CA HIS A 207 -1.47 14.38 22.80
C HIS A 207 -2.47 13.82 21.80
N ILE A 208 -1.98 13.09 20.80
CA ILE A 208 -2.79 12.53 19.72
C ILE A 208 -3.20 11.10 20.10
N PRO A 209 -4.50 10.76 20.07
CA PRO A 209 -4.96 9.41 20.40
C PRO A 209 -4.45 8.38 19.38
N SER A 210 -4.14 7.17 19.85
CA SER A 210 -3.59 6.11 19.00
C SER A 210 -4.25 4.74 19.18
N LEU A 211 -4.33 3.98 18.09
CA LEU A 211 -4.67 2.55 18.09
C LEU A 211 -3.47 1.71 17.68
N TRP A 212 -3.26 0.62 18.40
CA TRP A 212 -2.10 -0.25 18.24
C TRP A 212 -2.58 -1.66 17.94
N PHE A 213 -2.14 -2.25 16.83
CA PHE A 213 -2.54 -3.60 16.40
C PHE A 213 -1.32 -4.52 16.38
N TYR A 214 -1.33 -5.54 17.25
CA TYR A 214 -0.25 -6.53 17.37
C TYR A 214 -0.84 -7.92 17.55
N GLY A 215 -0.33 -8.90 16.81
CA GLY A 215 -0.86 -10.27 16.81
C GLY A 215 0.03 -11.24 17.58
N GLU A 216 -0.57 -12.36 18.01
CA GLU A 216 0.09 -13.36 18.86
C GLU A 216 1.31 -14.00 18.20
N ASN A 217 1.23 -14.31 16.90
CA ASN A 217 2.29 -14.96 16.13
C ASN A 217 3.16 -13.98 15.32
N ASP A 218 3.29 -12.72 15.76
CA ASP A 218 4.19 -11.75 15.12
C ASP A 218 5.66 -12.19 15.29
N SER A 219 6.36 -12.36 14.17
CA SER A 219 7.74 -12.87 14.15
C SER A 219 8.81 -11.90 14.70
N TYR A 220 8.46 -10.63 14.87
CA TYR A 220 9.36 -9.57 15.36
C TYR A 220 9.01 -9.14 16.78
N PHE A 221 7.73 -8.92 17.06
CA PHE A 221 7.25 -8.23 18.26
C PHE A 221 6.28 -9.12 19.03
N ASN A 222 6.83 -9.99 19.87
CA ASN A 222 6.02 -10.90 20.67
C ASN A 222 5.10 -10.17 21.68
N PRO A 223 4.01 -10.81 22.14
CA PRO A 223 3.02 -10.15 23.01
C PRO A 223 3.59 -9.53 24.29
N GLU A 224 4.59 -10.15 24.91
CA GLU A 224 5.20 -9.65 26.14
C GLU A 224 6.01 -8.36 25.91
N LEU A 225 6.73 -8.26 24.80
CA LEU A 225 7.43 -7.04 24.41
C LEU A 225 6.42 -5.91 24.13
N VAL A 226 5.37 -6.21 23.37
CA VAL A 226 4.33 -5.23 23.01
C VAL A 226 3.61 -4.71 24.24
N ARG A 227 3.24 -5.58 25.19
CA ARG A 227 2.62 -5.19 26.45
C ARG A 227 3.51 -4.19 27.20
N LYS A 228 4.82 -4.48 27.33
CA LYS A 228 5.77 -3.57 27.98
C LYS A 228 5.90 -2.23 27.25
N MET A 229 5.94 -2.24 25.92
CA MET A 229 5.99 -1.01 25.11
C MET A 229 4.73 -0.16 25.31
N HIS A 230 3.55 -0.76 25.18
CA HIS A 230 2.26 -0.06 25.33
C HIS A 230 2.10 0.49 26.74
N GLU A 231 2.42 -0.30 27.77
CA GLU A 231 2.38 0.16 29.16
C GLU A 231 3.32 1.34 29.43
N ALA A 232 4.54 1.32 28.90
CA ALA A 232 5.47 2.44 29.05
C ALA A 232 4.96 3.71 28.35
N TYR A 233 4.34 3.55 27.18
CA TYR A 233 3.71 4.63 26.43
C TYR A 233 2.55 5.28 27.21
N ILE A 234 1.59 4.50 27.70
CA ILE A 234 0.40 5.05 28.39
C ILE A 234 0.70 5.55 29.81
N ARG A 235 1.64 4.92 30.55
CA ARG A 235 2.06 5.41 31.87
C ARG A 235 2.70 6.80 31.80
N SER A 236 3.16 7.19 30.62
CA SER A 236 3.74 8.50 30.34
C SER A 236 2.71 9.58 30.00
N GLY A 237 1.40 9.26 29.99
CA GLY A 237 0.31 10.22 29.81
C GLY A 237 -0.40 10.17 28.45
N ALA A 238 0.00 9.28 27.55
CA ALA A 238 -0.59 9.17 26.22
C ALA A 238 -1.92 8.38 26.18
N ASP A 239 -2.85 8.79 25.31
CA ASP A 239 -4.05 8.01 24.96
C ASP A 239 -3.73 6.97 23.88
N ALA A 240 -3.62 5.70 24.28
CA ALA A 240 -3.42 4.59 23.37
C ALA A 240 -4.23 3.36 23.77
N ARG A 241 -4.93 2.76 22.80
CA ARG A 241 -5.56 1.46 22.97
C ARG A 241 -4.79 0.39 22.21
N LEU A 242 -4.42 -0.68 22.93
CA LEU A 242 -3.82 -1.88 22.36
C LEU A 242 -4.91 -2.89 21.98
N ILE A 243 -4.92 -3.26 20.70
CA ILE A 243 -5.70 -4.35 20.13
C ILE A 243 -4.71 -5.52 19.95
N ALA A 244 -4.61 -6.34 20.99
CA ALA A 244 -3.91 -7.61 20.93
C ALA A 244 -4.85 -8.66 20.33
N TYR A 245 -4.54 -9.15 19.12
CA TYR A 245 -5.34 -10.17 18.44
C TYR A 245 -4.60 -11.52 18.42
N GLY A 246 -5.33 -12.59 18.16
CA GLY A 246 -4.78 -13.95 18.07
C GLY A 246 -3.84 -14.15 16.87
N PRO A 247 -3.51 -15.41 16.52
CA PRO A 247 -2.66 -15.67 15.38
C PRO A 247 -3.32 -15.23 14.06
N PHE A 248 -2.53 -14.66 13.16
CA PHE A 248 -2.98 -14.29 11.82
C PHE A 248 -2.11 -14.97 10.77
N LYS A 249 -2.76 -15.82 9.96
CA LYS A 249 -2.11 -16.64 8.91
C LYS A 249 -0.80 -17.26 9.44
N ASN A 250 0.28 -17.17 8.68
CA ASN A 250 1.60 -17.66 9.11
C ASN A 250 2.36 -16.66 9.98
N ASP A 251 2.10 -15.36 9.82
CA ASP A 251 2.78 -14.29 10.56
C ASP A 251 1.86 -13.06 10.67
N ALA A 252 1.56 -12.66 11.89
CA ALA A 252 0.74 -11.48 12.16
C ALA A 252 1.41 -10.17 11.74
N HIS A 253 2.73 -10.16 11.53
CA HIS A 253 3.46 -8.96 11.13
C HIS A 253 2.93 -8.34 9.82
N GLY A 254 2.36 -9.16 8.93
CA GLY A 254 1.79 -8.75 7.65
C GLY A 254 0.29 -8.42 7.67
N MET A 255 -0.37 -8.43 8.84
CA MET A 255 -1.83 -8.34 8.94
C MET A 255 -2.43 -7.10 8.26
N SER A 256 -1.85 -5.92 8.47
CA SER A 256 -2.40 -4.67 7.93
C SER A 256 -2.40 -4.60 6.41
N GLY A 257 -1.48 -5.32 5.75
CA GLY A 257 -1.39 -5.40 4.29
C GLY A 257 -2.35 -6.42 3.67
N SER A 258 -3.12 -7.16 4.47
CA SER A 258 -4.00 -8.22 3.98
C SER A 258 -5.48 -7.80 3.98
N ARG A 259 -6.22 -8.21 2.95
CA ARG A 259 -7.68 -8.05 2.88
C ARG A 259 -8.38 -8.70 4.07
N ASP A 260 -7.92 -9.87 4.52
CA ASP A 260 -8.50 -10.57 5.68
C ASP A 260 -8.22 -9.83 6.99
N GLY A 261 -7.13 -9.04 7.03
CA GLY A 261 -6.79 -8.21 8.18
C GLY A 261 -7.78 -7.07 8.41
N VAL A 262 -8.46 -6.59 7.36
CA VAL A 262 -9.46 -5.50 7.47
C VAL A 262 -10.53 -5.81 8.50
N ALA A 263 -11.01 -7.05 8.57
CA ALA A 263 -12.02 -7.46 9.55
C ALA A 263 -11.53 -7.36 11.00
N ILE A 264 -10.20 -7.35 11.22
CA ILE A 264 -9.57 -7.20 12.53
C ILE A 264 -9.41 -5.72 12.87
N TRP A 265 -8.84 -4.91 11.96
CA TRP A 265 -8.42 -3.56 12.31
C TRP A 265 -9.43 -2.46 11.99
N TRP A 266 -10.25 -2.65 10.95
CA TRP A 266 -11.21 -1.64 10.53
C TRP A 266 -12.25 -1.31 11.62
N PRO A 267 -12.89 -2.29 12.31
CA PRO A 267 -13.92 -1.96 13.30
C PRO A 267 -13.43 -1.04 14.42
N GLU A 268 -12.22 -1.30 14.92
CA GLU A 268 -11.60 -0.49 15.97
C GLU A 268 -11.16 0.89 15.45
N THR A 269 -10.64 0.93 14.22
CA THR A 269 -10.31 2.18 13.53
C THR A 269 -11.55 3.03 13.32
N GLU A 270 -12.63 2.45 12.79
CA GLU A 270 -13.91 3.10 12.57
C GLU A 270 -14.48 3.70 13.85
N ALA A 271 -14.41 2.98 14.97
CA ALA A 271 -14.85 3.48 16.26
C ALA A 271 -14.06 4.74 16.69
N LEU A 272 -12.73 4.75 16.50
CA LEU A 272 -11.91 5.93 16.76
C LEU A 272 -12.25 7.07 15.80
N LEU A 273 -12.38 6.80 14.50
CA LEU A 273 -12.67 7.82 13.50
C LEU A 273 -14.04 8.48 13.76
N LYS A 274 -15.08 7.70 14.06
CA LYS A 274 -16.40 8.22 14.45
C LYS A 274 -16.31 9.13 15.68
N ARG A 275 -15.55 8.73 16.71
CA ARG A 275 -15.33 9.54 17.91
C ARG A 275 -14.66 10.88 17.60
N LEU A 276 -13.81 10.93 16.58
CA LEU A 276 -13.09 12.13 16.14
C LEU A 276 -13.84 12.96 15.07
N GLY A 277 -15.07 12.56 14.72
CA GLY A 277 -15.88 13.22 13.70
C GLY A 277 -15.33 13.04 12.28
N LEU A 278 -14.59 11.97 12.04
CA LEU A 278 -13.98 11.64 10.75
C LEU A 278 -14.90 10.70 9.94
N PRO A 279 -14.92 10.81 8.60
CA PRO A 279 -15.81 10.00 7.77
C PRO A 279 -15.44 8.53 7.81
N THR A 280 -16.45 7.67 7.86
CA THR A 280 -16.25 6.21 7.88
C THR A 280 -17.15 5.48 6.89
N GLU A 281 -18.10 6.15 6.25
CA GLU A 281 -19.02 5.52 5.30
C GLU A 281 -18.33 5.19 3.99
N LYS A 282 -18.68 4.07 3.36
CA LYS A 282 -18.21 3.76 2.01
C LYS A 282 -18.95 4.66 1.01
N THR A 283 -18.22 5.53 0.33
CA THR A 283 -18.77 6.49 -0.64
C THR A 283 -18.22 6.27 -2.06
N VAL A 284 -17.18 5.45 -2.21
CA VAL A 284 -16.57 5.14 -3.50
C VAL A 284 -16.57 3.64 -3.73
N VAL A 285 -17.11 3.21 -4.88
CA VAL A 285 -17.06 1.81 -5.32
C VAL A 285 -15.70 1.55 -5.97
N LEU A 286 -14.92 0.63 -5.40
CA LEU A 286 -13.61 0.25 -5.91
C LEU A 286 -13.68 -0.93 -6.88
N ALA A 287 -12.58 -1.15 -7.60
CA ALA A 287 -12.45 -2.21 -8.59
C ALA A 287 -12.79 -3.61 -8.03
N ASP A 288 -12.37 -3.93 -6.80
CA ASP A 288 -12.67 -5.20 -6.12
C ASP A 288 -14.15 -5.39 -5.74
N GLU A 289 -14.95 -4.31 -5.78
CA GLU A 289 -16.35 -4.29 -5.37
C GLU A 289 -17.29 -4.00 -6.56
N LEU A 290 -16.79 -4.05 -7.81
CA LEU A 290 -17.63 -3.83 -8.98
C LEU A 290 -18.80 -4.82 -8.99
N PRO A 291 -20.04 -4.33 -9.19
CA PRO A 291 -21.22 -5.18 -9.15
C PRO A 291 -21.20 -6.18 -10.30
N LYS A 292 -21.80 -7.35 -10.05
CA LYS A 292 -22.17 -8.27 -11.12
C LYS A 292 -23.09 -7.54 -12.11
N THR A 293 -22.84 -7.77 -13.40
CA THR A 293 -23.63 -7.29 -14.52
C THR A 293 -24.33 -8.46 -15.20
N ASP A 294 -25.39 -8.17 -15.97
CA ASP A 294 -26.07 -9.15 -16.81
C ASP A 294 -25.50 -9.23 -18.24
N PHE A 295 -24.28 -8.70 -18.45
CA PHE A 295 -23.64 -8.61 -19.76
C PHE A 295 -23.52 -9.98 -20.45
N ALA A 296 -23.05 -11.00 -19.72
CA ALA A 296 -22.91 -12.37 -20.23
C ALA A 296 -22.82 -13.39 -19.07
N LYS A 297 -23.01 -14.68 -19.40
CA LYS A 297 -22.63 -15.77 -18.51
C LYS A 297 -21.11 -15.83 -18.40
N LEU A 298 -20.59 -16.14 -17.20
CA LEU A 298 -19.15 -16.18 -16.98
C LEU A 298 -18.46 -17.22 -17.87
N GLU A 299 -19.11 -18.35 -18.13
CA GLU A 299 -18.58 -19.47 -18.89
C GLU A 299 -18.58 -19.23 -20.40
N ASP A 300 -19.23 -18.16 -20.88
CA ASP A 300 -19.32 -17.84 -22.30
C ASP A 300 -18.07 -17.08 -22.78
N SER A 301 -17.02 -17.82 -23.17
CA SER A 301 -15.79 -17.24 -23.71
C SER A 301 -15.97 -16.56 -25.08
N ALA A 302 -17.07 -16.83 -25.79
CA ALA A 302 -17.38 -16.17 -27.05
C ALA A 302 -17.90 -14.73 -26.81
N ALA A 303 -18.62 -14.51 -25.70
CA ALA A 303 -19.15 -13.21 -25.31
C ALA A 303 -18.09 -12.21 -24.80
N VAL A 304 -16.91 -12.69 -24.40
CA VAL A 304 -15.84 -11.81 -23.89
C VAL A 304 -15.32 -10.89 -25.01
N PRO A 305 -15.40 -9.55 -24.87
CA PRO A 305 -15.02 -8.62 -25.92
C PRO A 305 -13.52 -8.67 -26.28
N TYR A 306 -13.20 -8.36 -27.54
CA TYR A 306 -11.82 -8.18 -28.04
C TYR A 306 -10.91 -9.43 -28.03
N LEU A 307 -11.37 -10.57 -27.53
CA LEU A 307 -10.55 -11.79 -27.47
C LEU A 307 -10.42 -12.43 -28.86
N ASN A 308 -9.18 -12.72 -29.25
CA ASN A 308 -8.87 -13.66 -30.33
C ASN A 308 -8.91 -15.11 -29.80
N GLN A 309 -8.79 -16.09 -30.70
CA GLN A 309 -8.87 -17.52 -30.35
C GLN A 309 -7.92 -17.92 -29.21
N LYS A 310 -6.65 -17.52 -29.29
CA LYS A 310 -5.65 -17.79 -28.26
C LYS A 310 -6.06 -17.22 -26.89
N ASN A 311 -6.58 -16.00 -26.87
CA ASN A 311 -6.99 -15.36 -25.61
C ASN A 311 -8.31 -15.95 -25.05
N ARG A 312 -9.15 -16.56 -25.88
CA ARG A 312 -10.29 -17.38 -25.40
C ARG A 312 -9.81 -18.64 -24.70
N GLU A 313 -8.84 -19.36 -25.27
CA GLU A 313 -8.23 -20.54 -24.62
C GLU A 313 -7.61 -20.18 -23.27
N HIS A 314 -6.97 -19.02 -23.20
CA HIS A 314 -6.52 -18.43 -21.94
C HIS A 314 -7.72 -18.25 -20.98
N TYR A 315 -8.79 -17.58 -21.39
CA TYR A 315 -9.96 -17.37 -20.54
C TYR A 315 -10.56 -18.68 -19.99
N GLU A 316 -10.60 -19.74 -20.79
CA GLU A 316 -11.02 -21.08 -20.34
C GLU A 316 -10.14 -21.66 -19.23
N VAL A 317 -8.83 -21.34 -19.22
CA VAL A 317 -7.93 -21.68 -18.11
C VAL A 317 -8.28 -20.84 -16.88
N PHE A 318 -8.52 -19.54 -17.05
CA PHE A 318 -8.91 -18.65 -15.97
C PHE A 318 -10.15 -19.14 -15.21
N LEU A 319 -11.15 -19.67 -15.91
CA LEU A 319 -12.38 -20.21 -15.32
C LEU A 319 -12.15 -21.38 -14.36
N LYS A 320 -10.97 -22.01 -14.37
CA LYS A 320 -10.61 -23.15 -13.52
C LYS A 320 -9.72 -22.76 -12.33
N LEU A 321 -9.30 -21.49 -12.24
CA LEU A 321 -8.41 -21.03 -11.18
C LEU A 321 -9.14 -20.91 -9.83
N ALA A 322 -8.41 -21.16 -8.74
CA ALA A 322 -8.91 -20.99 -7.38
C ALA A 322 -9.26 -19.53 -7.07
N LEU A 323 -10.24 -19.32 -6.19
CA LEU A 323 -10.59 -17.98 -5.70
C LEU A 323 -9.58 -17.48 -4.65
N PRO A 324 -9.43 -16.15 -4.47
CA PRO A 324 -9.98 -15.10 -5.33
C PRO A 324 -9.32 -15.08 -6.71
N ARG A 325 -10.02 -14.63 -7.76
CA ARG A 325 -9.49 -14.50 -9.13
C ARG A 325 -10.07 -13.29 -9.86
N ALA A 326 -9.33 -12.77 -10.82
CA ALA A 326 -9.81 -11.68 -11.67
C ALA A 326 -9.26 -11.78 -13.09
N PHE A 327 -10.03 -11.31 -14.06
CA PHE A 327 -9.68 -11.25 -15.48
C PHE A 327 -9.91 -9.85 -16.01
N ALA A 328 -8.90 -9.29 -16.68
CA ALA A 328 -8.91 -7.96 -17.27
C ALA A 328 -8.68 -8.04 -18.78
N ILE A 329 -9.33 -7.15 -19.53
CA ILE A 329 -9.25 -7.05 -20.99
C ILE A 329 -9.06 -5.60 -21.42
N SER A 330 -8.66 -5.41 -22.66
CA SER A 330 -8.50 -4.11 -23.30
C SER A 330 -8.97 -4.15 -24.75
N SER A 331 -9.37 -2.99 -25.32
CA SER A 331 -9.75 -2.83 -26.73
C SER A 331 -8.66 -3.27 -27.71
N SER A 332 -7.39 -3.26 -27.28
CA SER A 332 -6.27 -3.76 -28.08
C SER A 332 -6.25 -5.30 -28.20
N GLY A 333 -7.16 -6.01 -27.53
CA GLY A 333 -7.19 -7.47 -27.43
C GLY A 333 -6.23 -8.05 -26.39
N ALA A 334 -5.54 -7.21 -25.60
CA ALA A 334 -4.68 -7.66 -24.51
C ALA A 334 -5.52 -8.19 -23.34
N THR A 335 -4.99 -9.19 -22.64
CA THR A 335 -5.64 -9.81 -21.47
C THR A 335 -4.68 -9.94 -20.31
N GLY A 336 -5.19 -9.92 -19.08
CA GLY A 336 -4.44 -10.22 -17.87
C GLY A 336 -5.32 -10.92 -16.85
N TRP A 337 -4.74 -11.79 -16.03
CA TRP A 337 -5.45 -12.42 -14.92
C TRP A 337 -4.59 -12.49 -13.68
N ALA A 338 -5.24 -12.71 -12.56
CA ALA A 338 -4.58 -13.19 -11.37
C ALA A 338 -5.53 -14.09 -10.62
N TRP A 339 -4.94 -14.96 -9.81
CA TRP A 339 -5.65 -15.76 -8.83
C TRP A 339 -4.79 -15.87 -7.57
N THR A 340 -5.48 -16.15 -6.47
CA THR A 340 -4.95 -16.27 -5.10
C THR A 340 -4.14 -15.05 -4.63
N GLY A 341 -3.87 -14.98 -3.33
CA GLY A 341 -3.11 -13.88 -2.74
C GLY A 341 -3.84 -12.53 -2.79
N GLU A 342 -3.15 -11.50 -2.30
CA GLU A 342 -3.71 -10.16 -2.13
C GLU A 342 -3.80 -9.38 -3.47
N ASN A 343 -4.69 -8.39 -3.51
CA ASN A 343 -4.88 -7.43 -4.62
C ASN A 343 -5.05 -8.11 -5.99
N THR A 344 -5.92 -9.12 -6.04
CA THR A 344 -6.09 -9.98 -7.22
C THR A 344 -6.58 -9.20 -8.45
N THR A 345 -7.56 -8.29 -8.31
CA THR A 345 -8.05 -7.49 -9.44
C THR A 345 -6.97 -6.55 -9.98
N GLU A 346 -6.21 -5.92 -9.09
CA GLU A 346 -5.10 -5.06 -9.46
C GLU A 346 -4.04 -5.85 -10.24
N ARG A 347 -3.61 -7.02 -9.74
CA ARG A 347 -2.63 -7.86 -10.44
C ARG A 347 -3.11 -8.25 -11.85
N ALA A 348 -4.40 -8.55 -12.01
CA ALA A 348 -5.00 -8.82 -13.32
C ALA A 348 -4.92 -7.60 -14.26
N LEU A 349 -5.30 -6.41 -13.76
CA LEU A 349 -5.21 -5.15 -14.50
C LEU A 349 -3.77 -4.82 -14.90
N LEU A 350 -2.82 -4.92 -13.96
CA LEU A 350 -1.40 -4.67 -14.22
C LEU A 350 -0.83 -5.65 -15.25
N GLN A 351 -1.19 -6.93 -15.17
CA GLN A 351 -0.77 -7.91 -16.16
C GLN A 351 -1.31 -7.60 -17.55
N CYS A 352 -2.56 -7.16 -17.65
CA CYS A 352 -3.14 -6.71 -18.91
C CYS A 352 -2.39 -5.47 -19.45
N GLN A 353 -2.15 -4.48 -18.59
CA GLN A 353 -1.58 -3.19 -18.99
C GLN A 353 -0.12 -3.32 -19.49
N LYS A 354 0.61 -4.35 -19.07
CA LYS A 354 1.95 -4.66 -19.61
C LYS A 354 1.96 -4.89 -21.13
N TYR A 355 0.84 -5.33 -21.69
CA TYR A 355 0.73 -5.70 -23.11
C TYR A 355 -0.25 -4.81 -23.89
N SER A 356 -0.82 -3.78 -23.25
CA SER A 356 -1.74 -2.84 -23.89
C SER A 356 -1.30 -1.40 -23.72
N LYS A 357 -1.50 -0.59 -24.77
CA LYS A 357 -1.44 0.87 -24.68
C LYS A 357 -2.80 1.48 -24.36
N ASP A 358 -3.87 0.73 -24.58
CA ASP A 358 -5.23 1.12 -24.24
C ASP A 358 -5.50 0.76 -22.77
N THR A 359 -6.50 1.41 -22.17
CA THR A 359 -6.87 1.18 -20.78
C THR A 359 -7.44 -0.24 -20.59
N CYS A 360 -6.80 -1.01 -19.72
CA CYS A 360 -7.33 -2.30 -19.29
C CYS A 360 -8.47 -2.11 -18.27
N ARG A 361 -9.52 -2.92 -18.40
CA ARG A 361 -10.69 -2.95 -17.51
C ARG A 361 -10.99 -4.37 -17.06
N LEU A 362 -11.56 -4.53 -15.88
CA LEU A 362 -11.99 -5.83 -15.37
C LEU A 362 -13.19 -6.33 -16.17
N TYR A 363 -13.12 -7.58 -16.63
CA TYR A 363 -14.23 -8.31 -17.21
C TYR A 363 -14.90 -9.21 -16.17
N ALA A 364 -14.09 -9.90 -15.35
CA ALA A 364 -14.59 -10.81 -14.34
C ALA A 364 -13.86 -10.67 -13.00
N ILE A 365 -14.61 -10.81 -11.91
CA ILE A 365 -14.12 -10.90 -10.53
C ILE A 365 -14.78 -12.11 -9.89
N ASP A 366 -13.96 -13.06 -9.46
CA ASP A 366 -14.38 -14.34 -8.91
C ASP A 366 -15.34 -15.12 -9.83
N GLN A 367 -16.64 -15.07 -9.50
CA GLN A 367 -17.72 -15.73 -10.23
C GLN A 367 -18.63 -14.75 -10.98
N ASN A 368 -18.30 -13.47 -10.98
CA ASN A 368 -19.15 -12.41 -11.52
C ASN A 368 -18.51 -11.79 -12.77
N VAL A 369 -19.31 -11.63 -13.82
CA VAL A 369 -18.99 -10.72 -14.93
C VAL A 369 -19.30 -9.30 -14.46
N VAL A 370 -18.32 -8.40 -14.53
CA VAL A 370 -18.40 -7.00 -14.07
C VAL A 370 -18.27 -6.00 -15.23
N TRP A 371 -18.35 -6.50 -16.46
CA TRP A 371 -18.16 -5.71 -17.67
C TRP A 371 -19.36 -4.83 -18.00
N ILE A 372 -19.10 -3.57 -18.36
CA ILE A 372 -20.12 -2.62 -18.82
C ILE A 372 -19.73 -2.17 -20.23
N ASP A 373 -20.61 -2.37 -21.21
CA ASP A 373 -20.38 -1.95 -22.59
C ASP A 373 -20.45 -0.42 -22.71
N ASP A 374 -19.48 0.18 -23.39
CA ASP A 374 -19.40 1.63 -23.60
C ASP A 374 -20.59 2.17 -24.43
N LYS A 375 -21.36 1.30 -25.08
CA LYS A 375 -22.59 1.66 -25.80
C LYS A 375 -23.77 1.96 -24.88
N GLU A 376 -23.88 1.35 -23.70
CA GLU A 376 -24.99 1.60 -22.77
C GLU A 376 -24.88 3.00 -22.12
N ASN A 377 -23.66 3.54 -21.99
CA ASN A 377 -23.40 4.86 -21.42
C ASN A 377 -23.82 6.04 -22.34
N LYS A 378 -24.23 5.75 -23.58
CA LYS A 378 -24.84 6.74 -24.49
C LYS A 378 -26.37 6.80 -24.40
N GLY A 379 -27.02 5.81 -23.77
CA GLY A 379 -28.48 5.76 -23.63
C GLY A 379 -29.05 6.68 -22.55
N ASP A 380 -28.26 7.00 -21.52
CA ASP A 380 -28.77 7.65 -20.30
C ASP A 380 -28.47 9.17 -20.22
N LYS A 381 -27.87 9.76 -21.27
CA LYS A 381 -27.66 11.21 -21.38
C LYS A 381 -28.78 11.98 -22.07
N SER A 382 -29.90 11.32 -22.41
CA SER A 382 -31.06 12.00 -23.03
C SER A 382 -32.25 12.26 -22.09
N ALA A 383 -32.19 11.81 -20.82
CA ALA A 383 -33.31 11.97 -19.88
C ALA A 383 -33.13 13.10 -18.84
N ALA A 384 -32.07 13.91 -18.93
CA ALA A 384 -31.84 15.06 -18.04
C ALA A 384 -31.73 16.36 -18.84
N LEU A 385 -32.77 16.68 -19.61
CA LEU A 385 -33.06 18.02 -20.12
C LEU A 385 -34.57 18.13 -20.27
N HIS A 386 -35.25 18.40 -19.15
CA HIS A 386 -36.43 19.26 -19.05
C HIS A 386 -36.66 19.68 -17.60
#